data_AF-A0A4W5LHA9-F1
#
_entry.id   AF-A0A4W5LHA9-F1
#
_cell.length_a   1.000
_cell.length_b   1.000
_cell.length_c   1.000
_cell.angle_alpha   90.00
_cell.angle_beta   90.00
_cell.angle_gamma   90.00
#
_symmetry.space_group_name_H-M   'P 1'
#
loop_
_entity.id
_entity.type
_entity.pdbx_description
1 polymer ?
#
loop_
_entity_poly.entity_id
_entity_poly.type
_entity_poly.pdbx_seq_one_letter_code
_entity_poly.pdbx_strand_id
1 'polypeptide(L)'
;MSGQEGKCFPPDDEDQEEKDVDDDEEKESIKLSDFHRRAVNQALKSKNGHLDLFLRFLLGLSLESNQNLLRGLLTQTGSTTQTNEETVKRTVRYLSYKIEEESSPERIINLFHCLNELGANSLVEDMQTSLHSGTLSQIKLKPDQCSALAYLLLMSEEVLEFDLKTYNTLEGYQRLLPVVKTCKRALLDGCKLTYKSCETLASALQTPNSPLRELELSYNDLEDRGVELLCVGLNSPLCNIQTLV
;
A
#
# COMPACT_ATOMS: atom_id res chain seq x y z
N MET A 1 21.58 49.18 -63.00
CA MET A 1 20.78 47.95 -63.20
C MET A 1 21.62 46.78 -62.74
N SER A 2 20.99 45.84 -62.01
CA SER A 2 21.46 44.50 -61.58
C SER A 2 22.77 44.45 -60.76
N GLY A 3 22.87 43.81 -59.58
CA GLY A 3 22.04 42.81 -58.93
C GLY A 3 22.87 41.53 -58.70
N GLN A 4 23.03 41.13 -57.41
CA GLN A 4 23.40 39.80 -56.86
C GLN A 4 24.78 39.21 -57.25
N GLU A 5 25.52 38.39 -56.50
CA GLU A 5 25.44 37.56 -55.27
C GLU A 5 26.92 37.24 -54.90
N GLY A 6 27.38 37.00 -53.68
CA GLY A 6 26.89 36.12 -52.62
C GLY A 6 28.00 35.11 -52.27
N LYS A 7 28.48 35.11 -51.02
CA LYS A 7 28.95 33.98 -50.20
C LYS A 7 29.59 34.51 -48.92
N CYS A 8 28.79 34.63 -47.87
CA CYS A 8 29.28 34.66 -46.49
C CYS A 8 28.69 33.43 -45.79
N PHE A 9 29.54 32.75 -45.03
CA PHE A 9 29.25 31.56 -44.23
C PHE A 9 28.14 31.85 -43.22
N PRO A 10 27.31 30.86 -42.85
CA PRO A 10 26.39 31.02 -41.73
C PRO A 10 27.21 31.09 -40.43
N PRO A 11 26.88 31.97 -39.48
CA PRO A 11 27.14 31.69 -38.09
C PRO A 11 26.14 30.61 -37.66
N ASP A 12 26.66 29.41 -37.43
CA ASP A 12 26.10 28.50 -36.44
C ASP A 12 26.18 29.23 -35.10
N ASP A 13 25.03 29.42 -34.45
CA ASP A 13 24.82 29.45 -33.00
C ASP A 13 23.32 29.73 -32.81
N GLU A 14 22.52 28.67 -33.02
CA GLU A 14 21.23 28.59 -32.34
C GLU A 14 21.57 28.47 -30.85
N ASP A 15 21.57 29.61 -30.15
CA ASP A 15 21.37 29.65 -28.71
C ASP A 15 20.01 28.97 -28.44
N GLN A 16 20.06 27.65 -28.28
CA GLN A 16 19.01 26.93 -27.59
C GLN A 16 18.99 27.51 -26.19
N GLU A 17 17.99 28.33 -25.91
CA GLU A 17 17.58 28.67 -24.55
C GLU A 17 17.33 27.34 -23.82
N GLU A 18 18.36 26.85 -23.13
CA GLU A 18 18.19 25.94 -22.00
C GLU A 18 17.22 26.65 -21.08
N LYS A 19 15.98 26.15 -21.04
CA LYS A 19 14.99 26.60 -20.06
C LYS A 19 15.57 26.26 -18.69
N ASP A 20 16.08 27.28 -18.02
CA ASP A 20 16.33 27.25 -16.58
C ASP A 20 15.03 26.77 -15.92
N VAL A 21 15.04 25.52 -15.47
CA VAL A 21 13.98 25.00 -14.61
C VAL A 21 14.10 25.80 -13.31
N ASP A 22 13.13 26.69 -13.08
CA ASP A 22 13.14 27.69 -12.01
C ASP A 22 13.40 27.02 -10.64
N ASP A 23 14.53 27.35 -9.98
CA ASP A 23 14.96 26.82 -8.67
C ASP A 23 13.87 26.90 -7.58
N ASP A 24 12.95 27.86 -7.73
CA ASP A 24 11.84 28.08 -6.81
C ASP A 24 10.72 27.04 -6.94
N GLU A 25 10.45 26.51 -8.15
CA GLU A 25 9.46 25.44 -8.35
C GLU A 25 9.95 24.12 -7.71
N GLU A 26 11.21 23.75 -7.94
CA GLU A 26 11.79 22.55 -7.32
C GLU A 26 11.71 22.64 -5.79
N LYS A 27 11.99 23.81 -5.22
CA LYS A 27 11.94 24.08 -3.78
C LYS A 27 10.53 24.01 -3.20
N GLU A 28 9.49 24.41 -3.93
CA GLU A 28 8.09 24.23 -3.52
C GLU A 28 7.67 22.76 -3.54
N SER A 29 8.05 22.01 -4.57
CA SER A 29 7.79 20.55 -4.65
C SER A 29 8.42 19.80 -3.45
N ILE A 30 9.61 20.23 -3.04
CA ILE A 30 10.33 19.66 -1.89
C ILE A 30 9.57 19.97 -0.59
N LYS A 31 9.07 21.19 -0.40
CA LYS A 31 8.28 21.55 0.79
C LYS A 31 6.97 20.77 0.89
N LEU A 32 6.25 20.59 -0.21
CA LEU A 32 4.97 19.88 -0.22
C LEU A 32 5.17 18.37 -0.03
N SER A 33 6.15 17.77 -0.69
CA SER A 33 6.51 16.36 -0.46
C SER A 33 6.99 16.11 0.98
N ASP A 34 7.73 17.06 1.57
CA ASP A 34 8.09 17.05 3.00
C ASP A 34 6.87 17.11 3.91
N PHE A 35 5.85 17.88 3.55
CA PHE A 35 4.59 17.95 4.29
C PHE A 35 3.83 16.61 4.22
N HIS A 36 3.68 16.01 3.03
CA HIS A 36 3.10 14.67 2.89
C HIS A 36 3.86 13.64 3.71
N ARG A 37 5.19 13.67 3.68
CA ARG A 37 6.04 12.78 4.48
C ARG A 37 5.73 12.88 5.97
N ARG A 38 5.57 14.09 6.50
CA ARG A 38 5.20 14.32 7.91
C ARG A 38 3.80 13.81 8.21
N ALA A 39 2.83 14.06 7.33
CA ALA A 39 1.46 13.56 7.47
C ALA A 39 1.40 12.03 7.52
N VAL A 40 2.11 11.34 6.60
CA VAL A 40 2.24 9.88 6.59
C VAL A 40 2.82 9.38 7.92
N ASN A 41 3.94 9.94 8.37
CA ASN A 41 4.55 9.53 9.64
C ASN A 41 3.63 9.75 10.84
N GLN A 42 2.85 10.84 10.84
CA GLN A 42 1.93 11.14 11.91
C GLN A 42 0.75 10.16 11.93
N ALA A 43 0.21 9.81 10.75
CA ALA A 43 -0.83 8.80 10.63
C ALA A 43 -0.35 7.41 11.07
N LEU A 44 0.86 7.00 10.70
CA LEU A 44 1.43 5.72 11.11
C LEU A 44 1.63 5.60 12.63
N LYS A 45 1.88 6.71 13.33
CA LYS A 45 1.94 6.75 14.81
C LYS A 45 0.57 6.61 15.48
N SER A 46 -0.51 6.80 14.73
CA SER A 46 -1.88 6.72 15.25
C SER A 46 -2.26 5.27 15.54
N LYS A 47 -2.39 4.92 16.83
CA LYS A 47 -2.72 3.55 17.25
C LYS A 47 -4.06 3.06 16.69
N ASN A 48 -5.08 3.92 16.66
CA ASN A 48 -6.43 3.58 16.22
C ASN A 48 -6.74 3.99 14.77
N GLY A 49 -5.76 4.50 14.01
CA GLY A 49 -5.96 4.89 12.62
C GLY A 49 -6.91 6.07 12.40
N HIS A 50 -7.19 6.90 13.40
CA HIS A 50 -8.14 8.03 13.23
C HIS A 50 -7.71 9.06 12.17
N LEU A 51 -6.42 9.05 11.76
CA LEU A 51 -5.89 9.91 10.70
C LEU A 51 -5.88 9.23 9.32
N ASP A 52 -6.26 7.95 9.23
CA ASP A 52 -6.11 7.14 8.02
C ASP A 52 -6.94 7.73 6.88
N LEU A 53 -8.22 8.03 7.13
CA LEU A 53 -9.11 8.65 6.14
C LEU A 53 -8.67 10.07 5.78
N PHE A 54 -8.22 10.84 6.77
CA PHE A 54 -7.70 12.19 6.54
C PHE A 54 -6.47 12.16 5.63
N LEU A 55 -5.55 11.23 5.87
CA LEU A 55 -4.35 11.07 5.04
C LEU A 55 -4.71 10.72 3.60
N ARG A 56 -5.63 9.76 3.39
CA ARG A 56 -6.11 9.39 2.05
C ARG A 56 -6.66 10.61 1.31
N PHE A 57 -7.55 11.36 1.96
CA PHE A 57 -8.12 12.57 1.40
C PHE A 57 -7.04 13.60 1.07
N LEU A 58 -6.14 13.88 2.02
CA LEU A 58 -5.05 14.84 1.85
C LEU A 58 -4.16 14.52 0.64
N LEU A 59 -3.78 13.25 0.49
CA LEU A 59 -2.94 12.81 -0.62
C LEU A 59 -3.71 12.80 -1.95
N GLY A 60 -4.98 12.39 -1.93
CA GLY A 60 -5.85 12.46 -3.11
C GLY A 60 -5.99 13.89 -3.63
N LEU A 61 -6.01 14.90 -2.74
CA LEU A 61 -6.01 16.31 -3.15
C LEU A 61 -4.78 16.68 -3.99
N SER A 62 -3.64 16.00 -3.84
CA SER A 62 -2.40 16.32 -4.58
C SER A 62 -2.47 15.97 -6.07
N LEU A 63 -3.46 15.17 -6.49
CA LEU A 63 -3.66 14.89 -7.91
C LEU A 63 -4.08 16.15 -8.67
N GLU A 64 -3.52 16.33 -9.86
CA GLU A 64 -3.81 17.48 -10.72
C GLU A 64 -5.31 17.61 -11.01
N SER A 65 -6.00 16.48 -11.24
CA SER A 65 -7.45 16.43 -11.45
C SER A 65 -8.22 17.08 -10.30
N ASN A 66 -7.81 16.82 -9.06
CA ASN A 66 -8.47 17.33 -7.86
C ASN A 66 -8.06 18.78 -7.55
N GLN A 67 -6.80 19.14 -7.79
CA GLN A 67 -6.33 20.53 -7.71
C GLN A 67 -7.10 21.44 -8.68
N ASN A 68 -7.35 20.97 -9.91
CA ASN A 68 -8.12 21.71 -10.91
C ASN A 68 -9.56 21.99 -10.46
N LEU A 69 -10.20 21.03 -9.78
CA LEU A 69 -11.56 21.19 -9.23
C LEU A 69 -11.60 22.18 -8.07
N LEU A 70 -10.54 22.25 -7.26
CA LEU A 70 -10.46 23.10 -6.07
C LEU A 70 -9.72 24.42 -6.32
N ARG A 71 -9.35 24.71 -7.57
CA ARG A 71 -8.55 25.89 -7.95
C ARG A 71 -9.14 27.23 -7.48
N GLY A 72 -10.47 27.32 -7.33
CA GLY A 72 -11.15 28.50 -6.80
C GLY A 72 -11.10 28.65 -5.27
N LEU A 73 -10.86 27.55 -4.55
CA LEU A 73 -10.76 27.49 -3.09
C LEU A 73 -9.30 27.53 -2.62
N LEU A 74 -8.41 26.95 -3.42
CA LEU A 74 -6.97 27.01 -3.21
C LEU A 74 -6.50 28.37 -3.75
N THR A 75 -6.33 29.34 -2.85
CA THR A 75 -5.76 30.65 -3.18
C THR A 75 -4.40 30.43 -3.81
N GLN A 76 -4.35 30.52 -5.15
CA GLN A 76 -3.24 30.15 -6.04
C GLN A 76 -1.86 30.14 -5.38
N THR A 77 -1.19 28.99 -5.40
CA THR A 77 0.27 28.94 -5.44
C THR A 77 0.63 28.43 -6.83
N GLY A 78 1.58 29.07 -7.51
CA GLY A 78 1.96 28.81 -8.89
C GLY A 78 2.67 27.47 -9.09
N SER A 79 2.11 26.38 -8.60
CA SER A 79 2.61 25.05 -8.91
C SER A 79 2.20 24.71 -10.34
N THR A 80 3.19 24.56 -11.21
CA THR A 80 2.97 23.97 -12.53
C THR A 80 2.57 22.50 -12.35
N THR A 81 1.97 21.91 -13.40
CA THR A 81 1.60 20.50 -13.42
C THR A 81 2.81 19.60 -13.16
N GLN A 82 3.99 20.02 -13.62
CA GLN A 82 5.27 19.35 -13.42
C GLN A 82 5.69 19.30 -11.95
N THR A 83 5.59 20.41 -11.21
CA THR A 83 5.91 20.49 -9.77
C THR A 83 5.01 19.55 -8.94
N ASN A 84 3.74 19.43 -9.32
CA ASN A 84 2.77 18.53 -8.69
C ASN A 84 3.08 17.05 -9.00
N GLU A 85 3.38 16.73 -10.26
CA GLU A 85 3.73 15.36 -10.67
C GLU A 85 4.98 14.87 -9.95
N GLU A 86 6.02 15.70 -9.82
CA GLU A 86 7.20 15.33 -9.06
C GLU A 86 6.93 15.15 -7.57
N THR A 87 6.08 16.00 -6.98
CA THR A 87 5.65 15.87 -5.58
C THR A 87 4.93 14.55 -5.36
N VAL A 88 4.02 14.18 -6.26
CA VAL A 88 3.32 12.88 -6.23
C VAL A 88 4.33 11.73 -6.37
N LYS A 89 5.27 11.79 -7.32
CA LYS A 89 6.33 10.77 -7.48
C LYS A 89 7.18 10.60 -6.22
N ARG A 90 7.63 11.70 -5.61
CA ARG A 90 8.39 11.68 -4.33
C ARG A 90 7.56 11.05 -3.20
N THR A 91 6.26 11.38 -3.15
CA THR A 91 5.32 10.87 -2.14
C THR A 91 5.07 9.37 -2.32
N VAL A 92 4.82 8.91 -3.55
CA VAL A 92 4.62 7.50 -3.91
C VAL A 92 5.86 6.69 -3.51
N ARG A 93 7.07 7.15 -3.88
CA ARG A 93 8.32 6.49 -3.49
C ARG A 93 8.43 6.34 -1.97
N TYR A 94 8.05 7.37 -1.23
CA TYR A 94 8.08 7.33 0.23
C TYR A 94 7.07 6.35 0.82
N LEU A 95 5.85 6.29 0.27
CA LEU A 95 4.83 5.33 0.67
C LEU A 95 5.29 3.89 0.42
N SER A 96 5.87 3.60 -0.75
CA SER A 96 6.44 2.29 -1.06
C SER A 96 7.52 1.87 -0.06
N TYR A 97 8.46 2.77 0.25
CA TYR A 97 9.47 2.54 1.29
C TYR A 97 8.83 2.27 2.66
N LYS A 98 7.75 2.98 3.02
CA LYS A 98 7.03 2.73 4.27
C LYS A 98 6.29 1.41 4.30
N ILE A 99 5.76 0.94 3.17
CA ILE A 99 5.14 -0.38 3.06
C ILE A 99 6.18 -1.48 3.26
N GLU A 100 7.41 -1.30 2.76
CA GLU A 100 8.50 -2.25 2.98
C GLU A 100 8.86 -2.36 4.46
N GLU A 101 8.91 -1.25 5.20
CA GLU A 101 9.38 -1.21 6.60
C GLU A 101 8.27 -1.47 7.64
N GLU A 102 7.02 -1.14 7.34
CA GLU A 102 5.93 -1.25 8.31
C GLU A 102 5.60 -2.72 8.62
N SER A 103 5.22 -2.98 9.87
CA SER A 103 4.88 -4.32 10.36
C SER A 103 3.41 -4.50 10.70
N SER A 104 2.68 -3.41 10.98
CA SER A 104 1.24 -3.45 11.23
C SER A 104 0.47 -3.61 9.91
N PRO A 105 -0.29 -4.70 9.73
CA PRO A 105 -1.06 -4.89 8.51
C PRO A 105 -2.13 -3.83 8.29
N GLU A 106 -2.79 -3.36 9.35
CA GLU A 106 -3.80 -2.29 9.27
C GLU A 106 -3.19 -0.98 8.76
N ARG A 107 -1.99 -0.63 9.22
CA ARG A 107 -1.27 0.55 8.72
C ARG A 107 -0.82 0.36 7.28
N ILE A 108 -0.36 -0.83 6.91
CA ILE A 108 0.02 -1.14 5.53
C ILE A 108 -1.17 -1.03 4.57
N ILE A 109 -2.33 -1.58 4.95
CA ILE A 109 -3.58 -1.46 4.16
C ILE A 109 -3.91 0.02 3.94
N ASN A 110 -3.77 0.86 4.97
CA ASN A 110 -3.97 2.30 4.81
C ASN A 110 -2.98 2.93 3.81
N LEU A 111 -1.71 2.51 3.81
CA LEU A 111 -0.72 3.00 2.83
C LEU A 111 -1.06 2.56 1.40
N PHE A 112 -1.58 1.34 1.20
CA PHE A 112 -2.08 0.92 -0.12
C PHE A 112 -3.28 1.74 -0.57
N HIS A 113 -4.21 2.07 0.33
CA HIS A 113 -5.27 3.01 -0.01
C HIS A 113 -4.71 4.38 -0.41
N CYS A 114 -3.69 4.89 0.30
CA CYS A 114 -3.03 6.15 -0.07
C CYS A 114 -2.39 6.09 -1.45
N LEU A 115 -1.73 4.97 -1.79
CA LEU A 115 -1.20 4.75 -3.14
C LEU A 115 -2.32 4.75 -4.20
N ASN A 116 -3.45 4.10 -3.89
CA ASN A 116 -4.61 4.08 -4.77
C ASN A 116 -5.23 5.48 -4.99
N GLU A 117 -5.33 6.30 -3.93
CA GLU A 117 -5.76 7.70 -4.06
C GLU A 117 -4.81 8.54 -4.94
N LEU A 118 -3.54 8.16 -5.02
CA LEU A 118 -2.53 8.79 -5.89
C LEU A 118 -2.46 8.15 -7.29
N GLY A 119 -3.31 7.17 -7.59
CA GLY A 119 -3.28 6.42 -8.86
C GLY A 119 -2.05 5.52 -9.04
N ALA A 120 -1.31 5.21 -7.97
CA ALA A 120 -0.05 4.47 -8.00
C ALA A 120 -0.23 2.99 -7.63
N ASN A 121 -0.84 2.21 -8.52
CA ASN A 121 -1.27 0.83 -8.24
C ASN A 121 -0.44 -0.28 -8.90
N SER A 122 0.70 0.04 -9.54
CA SER A 122 1.44 -0.93 -10.36
C SER A 122 1.78 -2.24 -9.63
N LEU A 123 2.22 -2.17 -8.37
CA LEU A 123 2.53 -3.36 -7.57
C LEU A 123 1.29 -4.23 -7.32
N VAL A 124 0.13 -3.59 -7.12
CA VAL A 124 -1.14 -4.27 -6.92
C VAL A 124 -1.59 -4.93 -8.23
N GLU A 125 -1.47 -4.24 -9.36
CA GLU A 125 -1.78 -4.77 -10.69
C GLU A 125 -0.90 -5.96 -11.08
N ASP A 126 0.40 -5.88 -10.80
CA ASP A 126 1.37 -6.97 -11.00
C ASP A 126 1.00 -8.21 -10.17
N MET A 127 0.59 -7.98 -8.92
CA MET A 127 0.21 -9.07 -8.02
C MET A 127 -1.14 -9.68 -8.37
N GLN A 128 -2.08 -8.86 -8.81
CA GLN A 128 -3.35 -9.33 -9.35
C GLN A 128 -3.11 -10.21 -10.59
N THR A 129 -2.24 -9.79 -11.50
CA THR A 129 -1.89 -10.57 -12.71
C THR A 129 -1.26 -11.92 -12.35
N SER A 130 -0.37 -11.92 -11.36
CA SER A 130 0.29 -13.14 -10.87
C SER A 130 -0.70 -14.10 -10.17
N LEU A 131 -1.67 -13.55 -9.42
CA LEU A 131 -2.75 -14.32 -8.80
C LEU A 131 -3.64 -14.99 -9.85
N HIS A 132 -4.11 -14.26 -10.86
CA HIS A 132 -4.97 -14.79 -11.92
C HIS A 132 -4.27 -15.82 -12.82
N SER A 133 -2.97 -15.65 -13.04
CA SER A 133 -2.17 -16.60 -13.82
C SER A 133 -1.74 -17.85 -13.05
N GLY A 134 -1.96 -17.90 -11.73
CA GLY A 134 -1.56 -19.03 -10.89
C GLY A 134 -0.05 -19.17 -10.69
N THR A 135 0.72 -18.09 -10.89
CA THR A 135 2.20 -18.11 -10.86
C THR A 135 2.79 -17.81 -9.48
N LEU A 136 1.97 -17.44 -8.49
CA LEU A 136 2.42 -17.01 -7.16
C LEU A 136 3.25 -18.05 -6.39
N SER A 137 2.99 -19.35 -6.57
CA SER A 137 3.75 -20.41 -5.91
C SER A 137 5.18 -20.56 -6.45
N GLN A 138 5.42 -20.08 -7.68
CA GLN A 138 6.71 -20.17 -8.36
C GLN A 138 7.63 -18.99 -8.02
N ILE A 139 7.07 -17.91 -7.47
CA ILE A 139 7.77 -16.65 -7.22
C ILE A 139 7.99 -16.51 -5.72
N LYS A 140 9.24 -16.33 -5.30
CA LYS A 140 9.53 -15.97 -3.91
C LYS A 140 9.06 -14.54 -3.66
N LEU A 141 8.01 -14.38 -2.87
CA LEU A 141 7.38 -13.09 -2.61
C LEU A 141 8.17 -12.28 -1.57
N LYS A 142 8.46 -11.03 -1.92
CA LYS A 142 9.02 -10.02 -1.01
C LYS A 142 7.96 -9.49 -0.03
N PRO A 143 8.35 -8.82 1.07
CA PRO A 143 7.40 -8.31 2.05
C PRO A 143 6.33 -7.37 1.48
N ASP A 144 6.72 -6.42 0.65
CA ASP A 144 5.82 -5.48 -0.05
C ASP A 144 4.83 -6.20 -0.98
N GLN A 145 5.30 -7.19 -1.73
CA GLN A 145 4.47 -8.07 -2.57
C GLN A 145 3.45 -8.85 -1.75
N CYS A 146 3.86 -9.39 -0.59
CA CYS A 146 2.94 -10.06 0.33
C CYS A 146 1.87 -9.09 0.87
N SER A 147 2.24 -7.85 1.14
CA SER A 147 1.28 -6.83 1.56
C SER A 147 0.31 -6.41 0.45
N ALA A 148 0.78 -6.28 -0.79
CA ALA A 148 -0.07 -5.99 -1.94
C ALA A 148 -1.07 -7.14 -2.17
N LEU A 149 -0.61 -8.38 -2.05
CA LEU A 149 -1.47 -9.55 -2.13
C LEU A 149 -2.49 -9.60 -0.98
N ALA A 150 -2.07 -9.32 0.26
CA ALA A 150 -2.98 -9.22 1.39
C ALA A 150 -4.06 -8.15 1.15
N TYR A 151 -3.65 -6.97 0.66
CA TYR A 151 -4.56 -5.90 0.29
C TYR A 151 -5.59 -6.36 -0.76
N LEU A 152 -5.14 -6.99 -1.85
CA LEU A 152 -6.04 -7.54 -2.89
C LEU A 152 -7.07 -8.53 -2.32
N LEU A 153 -6.62 -9.49 -1.52
CA LEU A 153 -7.47 -10.55 -0.97
C LEU A 153 -8.46 -10.02 0.08
N LEU A 154 -8.08 -8.98 0.83
CA LEU A 154 -8.95 -8.30 1.79
C LEU A 154 -10.00 -7.41 1.15
N MET A 155 -9.69 -6.84 -0.03
CA MET A 155 -10.62 -6.01 -0.78
C MET A 155 -11.52 -6.83 -1.72
N SER A 156 -11.28 -8.15 -1.84
CA SER A 156 -12.12 -9.05 -2.62
C SER A 156 -13.46 -9.29 -1.93
N GLU A 157 -14.54 -9.30 -2.72
CA GLU A 157 -15.87 -9.70 -2.24
C GLU A 157 -16.05 -11.22 -2.21
N GLU A 158 -15.11 -11.97 -2.77
CA GLU A 158 -15.16 -13.43 -2.81
C GLU A 158 -14.74 -14.05 -1.48
N VAL A 159 -15.54 -15.02 -1.00
CA VAL A 159 -15.18 -15.81 0.18
C VAL A 159 -14.20 -16.91 -0.26
N LEU A 160 -12.94 -16.75 0.15
CA LEU A 160 -11.85 -17.60 -0.31
C LEU A 160 -11.61 -18.82 0.60
N GLU A 161 -10.92 -19.81 0.05
CA GLU A 161 -10.11 -20.74 0.85
C GLU A 161 -8.68 -20.21 0.91
N PHE A 162 -8.12 -20.14 2.10
CA PHE A 162 -6.80 -19.54 2.32
C PHE A 162 -5.83 -20.58 2.85
N ASP A 163 -4.89 -21.00 2.02
CA ASP A 163 -3.74 -21.82 2.42
C ASP A 163 -2.48 -20.96 2.40
N LEU A 164 -1.97 -20.65 3.58
CA LEU A 164 -0.81 -19.78 3.72
C LEU A 164 0.46 -20.38 3.11
N LYS A 165 0.57 -21.72 3.05
CA LYS A 165 1.72 -22.42 2.44
C LYS A 165 1.71 -22.35 0.92
N THR A 166 0.60 -21.98 0.29
CA THR A 166 0.55 -21.76 -1.17
C THR A 166 1.45 -20.60 -1.60
N TYR A 167 1.76 -19.68 -0.68
CA TYR A 167 2.59 -18.51 -0.95
C TYR A 167 4.04 -18.75 -0.53
N ASN A 168 4.96 -18.62 -1.50
CA ASN A 168 6.39 -18.83 -1.29
C ASN A 168 7.02 -17.60 -0.61
N THR A 169 6.78 -17.47 0.70
CA THR A 169 7.37 -16.42 1.56
C THR A 169 7.64 -16.95 2.95
N LEU A 170 8.70 -16.47 3.61
CA LEU A 170 9.02 -16.84 5.00
C LEU A 170 8.73 -15.69 5.97
N GLU A 171 9.01 -14.45 5.55
CA GLU A 171 8.81 -13.24 6.35
C GLU A 171 7.45 -12.58 6.05
N GLY A 172 6.84 -12.93 4.92
CA GLY A 172 5.57 -12.36 4.46
C GLY A 172 4.32 -12.97 5.07
N TYR A 173 4.43 -14.09 5.80
CA TYR A 173 3.28 -14.75 6.42
C TYR A 173 2.51 -13.82 7.36
N GLN A 174 3.21 -13.05 8.18
CA GLN A 174 2.58 -12.09 9.08
C GLN A 174 1.77 -11.02 8.31
N ARG A 175 2.20 -10.66 7.10
CA ARG A 175 1.52 -9.66 6.25
C ARG A 175 0.27 -10.24 5.59
N LEU A 176 0.22 -11.55 5.34
CA LEU A 176 -0.90 -12.25 4.73
C LEU A 176 -1.94 -12.73 5.75
N LEU A 177 -1.56 -12.92 7.02
CA LEU A 177 -2.48 -13.42 8.06
C LEU A 177 -3.82 -12.67 8.22
N PRO A 178 -3.92 -11.34 8.02
CA PRO A 178 -5.22 -10.67 8.11
C PRO A 178 -6.25 -11.19 7.11
N VAL A 179 -5.84 -11.82 6.00
CA VAL A 179 -6.74 -12.45 5.00
C VAL A 179 -7.64 -13.52 5.62
N VAL A 180 -7.25 -14.08 6.77
CA VAL A 180 -8.12 -14.99 7.55
C VAL A 180 -9.47 -14.36 7.90
N LYS A 181 -9.57 -13.03 7.94
CA LYS A 181 -10.82 -12.30 8.18
C LYS A 181 -11.84 -12.42 7.04
N THR A 182 -11.42 -12.75 5.82
CA THR A 182 -12.28 -12.81 4.63
C THR A 182 -12.49 -14.22 4.09
N CYS A 183 -11.79 -15.23 4.62
CA CYS A 183 -11.89 -16.60 4.14
C CYS A 183 -12.89 -17.45 4.94
N LYS A 184 -13.42 -18.51 4.32
CA LYS A 184 -14.24 -19.52 5.02
C LYS A 184 -13.37 -20.55 5.73
N ARG A 185 -12.23 -20.88 5.15
CA ARG A 185 -11.26 -21.85 5.66
C ARG A 185 -9.86 -21.27 5.60
N ALA A 186 -9.12 -21.39 6.69
CA ALA A 186 -7.72 -21.01 6.79
C ALA A 186 -6.85 -22.22 7.18
N LEU A 187 -5.91 -22.58 6.31
CA LEU A 187 -4.91 -23.62 6.54
C LEU A 187 -3.59 -22.95 6.89
N LEU A 188 -3.20 -23.03 8.17
CA LEU A 188 -2.02 -22.37 8.73
C LEU A 188 -1.07 -23.38 9.39
N ASP A 189 -1.19 -24.67 9.04
CA ASP A 189 -0.37 -25.71 9.65
C ASP A 189 1.11 -25.55 9.32
N GLY A 190 1.99 -25.64 10.33
CA GLY A 190 3.43 -25.53 10.16
C GLY A 190 3.92 -24.14 9.70
N CYS A 191 3.11 -23.09 9.81
CA CYS A 191 3.43 -21.74 9.36
C CYS A 191 4.32 -20.92 10.32
N LYS A 192 4.86 -21.53 11.38
CA LYS A 192 5.72 -20.87 12.39
C LYS A 192 5.06 -19.62 12.98
N LEU A 193 3.79 -19.77 13.36
CA LEU A 193 3.01 -18.67 13.92
C LEU A 193 3.65 -18.12 15.19
N THR A 194 3.69 -16.80 15.32
CA THR A 194 4.25 -16.09 16.47
C THR A 194 3.14 -15.61 17.40
N TYR A 195 3.50 -15.04 18.56
CA TYR A 195 2.55 -14.34 19.42
C TYR A 195 1.72 -13.28 18.68
N LYS A 196 2.36 -12.47 17.81
CA LYS A 196 1.68 -11.47 16.97
C LYS A 196 0.71 -12.10 15.97
N SER A 197 1.04 -13.30 15.49
CA SER A 197 0.15 -14.09 14.63
C SER A 197 -1.11 -14.49 15.40
N CYS A 198 -0.95 -14.94 16.65
CA CYS A 198 -2.07 -15.26 17.54
C CYS A 198 -2.94 -14.04 17.85
N GLU A 199 -2.36 -12.85 18.07
CA GLU A 199 -3.12 -11.60 18.22
C GLU A 199 -3.98 -11.30 16.99
N THR A 200 -3.40 -11.48 15.80
CA THR A 200 -4.11 -11.27 14.51
C THR A 200 -5.27 -12.24 14.35
N LEU A 201 -5.04 -13.52 14.64
CA LEU A 201 -6.06 -14.57 14.57
C LEU A 201 -7.17 -14.37 15.60
N ALA A 202 -6.82 -14.03 16.84
CA ALA A 202 -7.79 -13.71 17.88
C ALA A 202 -8.66 -12.51 17.50
N SER A 203 -8.09 -11.48 16.85
CA SER A 203 -8.84 -10.37 16.28
C SER A 203 -9.78 -10.81 15.14
N ALA A 204 -9.33 -11.72 14.27
CA ALA A 204 -10.16 -12.27 13.19
C ALA A 204 -11.37 -13.04 13.72
N LEU A 205 -11.19 -13.85 14.77
CA LEU A 205 -12.27 -14.58 15.43
C LEU A 205 -13.32 -13.66 16.09
N GLN A 206 -12.94 -12.43 16.41
CA GLN A 206 -13.81 -11.42 17.00
C GLN A 206 -14.45 -10.50 15.95
N THR A 207 -14.26 -10.77 14.65
CA THR A 207 -14.82 -9.94 13.59
C THR A 207 -16.31 -10.24 13.40
N PRO A 208 -17.21 -9.25 13.51
CA PRO A 208 -18.64 -9.45 13.26
C PRO A 208 -18.89 -10.02 11.87
N ASN A 209 -19.82 -10.98 11.77
CA ASN A 209 -20.18 -11.65 10.51
C ASN A 209 -18.98 -12.30 9.79
N SER A 210 -17.92 -12.67 10.51
CA SER A 210 -16.77 -13.36 9.91
C SER A 210 -17.23 -14.61 9.14
N PRO A 211 -16.77 -14.81 7.88
CA PRO A 211 -17.07 -16.00 7.09
C PRO A 211 -16.29 -17.23 7.56
N LEU A 212 -15.27 -17.06 8.41
CA LEU A 212 -14.39 -18.13 8.87
C LEU A 212 -15.17 -19.20 9.65
N ARG A 213 -15.04 -20.45 9.22
CA ARG A 213 -15.67 -21.64 9.80
C ARG A 213 -14.64 -22.71 10.18
N GLU A 214 -13.54 -22.80 9.43
CA GLU A 214 -12.52 -23.83 9.60
C GLU A 214 -11.15 -23.16 9.77
N LEU A 215 -10.46 -23.47 10.86
CA LEU A 215 -9.12 -22.98 11.15
C LEU A 215 -8.23 -24.17 11.52
N GLU A 216 -7.16 -24.37 10.77
CA GLU A 216 -6.18 -25.43 10.99
C GLU A 216 -4.85 -24.81 11.45
N LEU A 217 -4.42 -25.16 12.66
CA LEU A 217 -3.25 -24.61 13.35
C LEU A 217 -2.21 -25.67 13.70
N SER A 218 -2.39 -26.93 13.29
CA SER A 218 -1.47 -28.03 13.60
C SER A 218 -0.01 -27.70 13.29
N TYR A 219 0.93 -28.35 13.98
CA TYR A 219 2.37 -28.17 13.77
C TYR A 219 2.89 -26.73 13.98
N ASN A 220 2.18 -25.91 14.75
CA ASN A 220 2.70 -24.64 15.24
C ASN A 220 2.98 -24.73 16.75
N ASP A 221 4.13 -24.19 17.16
CA ASP A 221 4.43 -23.98 18.59
C ASP A 221 3.89 -22.62 19.01
N LEU A 222 2.66 -22.60 19.53
CA LEU A 222 1.96 -21.36 19.88
C LEU A 222 2.35 -20.83 21.27
N GLU A 223 3.04 -21.66 22.07
CA GLU A 223 3.27 -21.43 23.50
C GLU A 223 1.97 -21.20 24.31
N ASP A 224 2.06 -21.20 25.64
CA ASP A 224 0.88 -20.98 26.50
C ASP A 224 0.22 -19.61 26.23
N ARG A 225 1.04 -18.59 25.95
CA ARG A 225 0.58 -17.22 25.73
C ARG A 225 -0.18 -17.05 24.41
N GLY A 226 0.25 -17.74 23.35
CA GLY A 226 -0.46 -17.71 22.07
C GLY A 226 -1.81 -18.43 22.17
N VAL A 227 -1.84 -19.57 22.89
CA VAL A 227 -3.09 -20.29 23.17
C VAL A 227 -4.05 -19.44 23.99
N GLU A 228 -3.59 -18.76 25.04
CA GLU A 228 -4.42 -17.86 25.86
C GLU A 228 -5.10 -16.76 25.02
N LEU A 229 -4.34 -16.12 24.12
CA LEU A 229 -4.90 -15.12 23.18
C LEU A 229 -5.97 -15.71 22.27
N LEU A 230 -5.71 -16.89 21.70
CA LEU A 230 -6.68 -17.56 20.83
C LEU A 230 -7.94 -17.94 21.60
N CYS A 231 -7.81 -18.39 22.85
CA CYS A 231 -8.96 -18.68 23.72
C CYS A 231 -9.85 -17.44 23.94
N VAL A 232 -9.27 -16.24 24.07
CA VAL A 232 -10.07 -14.99 24.13
C VAL A 232 -10.89 -14.80 22.86
N GLY A 233 -10.28 -15.01 21.68
CA GLY A 233 -10.98 -14.93 20.40
C GLY A 233 -12.08 -16.00 20.24
N LEU A 234 -11.78 -17.25 20.60
CA LEU A 234 -12.70 -18.39 20.50
C LEU A 234 -13.91 -18.28 21.44
N ASN A 235 -13.72 -17.68 22.62
CA ASN A 235 -14.81 -17.45 23.59
C ASN A 235 -15.67 -16.22 23.25
N SER A 236 -15.32 -15.47 22.20
CA SER A 236 -16.13 -14.34 21.75
C SER A 236 -17.49 -14.82 21.25
N PRO A 237 -18.59 -14.12 21.58
CA PRO A 237 -19.91 -14.43 21.01
C PRO A 237 -19.96 -14.18 19.49
N LEU A 238 -18.94 -13.52 18.91
CA LEU A 238 -18.80 -13.27 17.48
C LEU A 238 -18.06 -14.41 16.75
N CYS A 239 -17.46 -15.35 17.49
CA CYS A 239 -16.73 -16.47 16.92
C CYS A 239 -17.71 -17.44 16.24
N ASN A 240 -17.44 -17.76 14.97
CA ASN A 240 -18.28 -18.64 14.16
C ASN A 240 -17.56 -19.93 13.71
N ILE A 241 -16.44 -20.27 14.37
CA ILE A 241 -15.67 -21.49 14.06
C ILE A 241 -16.53 -22.73 14.33
N GLN A 242 -16.54 -23.65 13.36
CA GLN A 242 -17.17 -24.96 13.45
C GLN A 242 -16.12 -26.05 13.65
N THR A 243 -14.95 -25.88 13.03
CA THR A 243 -13.83 -26.82 13.12
C THR A 243 -12.55 -26.07 13.43
N LEU A 244 -11.88 -26.47 14.51
CA LEU A 244 -10.53 -26.07 14.86
C LEU A 244 -9.69 -27.34 14.95
N VAL A 245 -8.59 -27.39 14.22
CA VAL A 245 -7.63 -28.51 14.21
C VAL A 245 -6.27 -28.02 14.65
#